data_AF-A0A8B8JU14-F1
#
_entry.id   AF-A0A8B8JU14-F1
#
_cell.length_a   1.000
_cell.length_b   1.000
_cell.length_c   1.000
_cell.angle_alpha   90.00
_cell.angle_beta   90.00
_cell.angle_gamma   90.00
#
_symmetry.space_group_name_H-M   'P 1'
#
loop_
_entity.id
_entity.type
_entity.pdbx_description
1 polymer ?
#
loop_
_entity_poly.entity_id
_entity_poly.type
_entity_poly.pdbx_seq_one_letter_code
_entity_poly.pdbx_strand_id
1 'polypeptide(L)'
;MSFTATKFAHSPLPLNSTSPRSNDKPLSFSFDHSKPNPSSSFLGSTRKLLRFNALSKPHAAPRSSSSSVAAVLLEQTSNLLVTKEEGLELYEDMILGRAFEDKCAEMYYRGKMFGFVHLYNGQEAVSTGFIKLLKKEDYVVSTYRDHVHALSKGVPSRAVMSELFGKATGCCRGQGGSMHMFSKEHNVLGGFAFIGEGIPVAIGAAFSSKYRREALNQADADQVTLAFFGDGTCNNGQFYECLNMAALWKLPIVFVVENNLWAIGMSHLRATSDPQIWKKGPAFGMPGIHVDGMDVLKVREVAQEAIGRARRGEGPTLVECETYRFRGHSLADPDELRDPGRVDEKIIAVINLAESKCLDLKERILVNAE
;
A
#
# COMPACT_ATOMS: atom_id res chain seq x y z
N MET A 1 41.34 -20.28 36.88
CA MET A 1 42.33 -19.45 36.17
C MET A 1 41.62 -18.23 35.64
N SER A 2 41.99 -17.07 36.18
CA SER A 2 41.44 -15.75 35.83
C SER A 2 42.09 -15.26 34.54
N PHE A 3 41.30 -14.74 33.60
CA PHE A 3 41.82 -13.84 32.57
C PHE A 3 40.87 -12.67 32.35
N THR A 4 41.50 -11.50 32.38
CA THR A 4 41.00 -10.15 32.58
C THR A 4 40.47 -9.55 31.28
N ALA A 5 39.40 -8.76 31.37
CA ALA A 5 38.89 -7.94 30.27
C ALA A 5 39.65 -6.59 30.23
N THR A 6 40.36 -6.33 29.13
CA THR A 6 41.00 -5.03 28.87
C THR A 6 39.99 -4.08 28.23
N LYS A 7 39.71 -2.96 28.91
CA LYS A 7 38.92 -1.83 28.39
C LYS A 7 39.71 -1.10 27.29
N PHE A 8 39.14 -0.97 26.10
CA PHE A 8 39.54 0.08 25.15
C PHE A 8 38.59 1.26 25.31
N ALA A 9 39.12 2.36 25.84
CA ALA A 9 38.49 3.67 25.83
C ALA A 9 39.02 4.44 24.61
N HIS A 10 38.14 4.86 23.71
CA HIS A 10 38.47 5.85 22.68
C HIS A 10 38.05 7.23 23.15
N SER A 11 39.03 8.09 23.40
CA SER A 11 38.86 9.53 23.54
C SER A 11 38.73 10.17 22.16
N PRO A 12 37.83 11.15 21.94
CA PRO A 12 37.75 11.87 20.67
C PRO A 12 38.91 12.87 20.51
N LEU A 13 39.44 12.94 19.30
CA LEU A 13 40.49 13.90 18.90
C LEU A 13 39.92 15.33 18.78
N PRO A 14 40.70 16.37 19.09
CA PRO A 14 40.28 17.76 18.95
C PRO A 14 40.45 18.23 17.50
N LEU A 15 39.41 18.86 16.93
CA LEU A 15 39.51 19.62 15.69
C LEU A 15 39.80 21.08 16.03
N ASN A 16 41.00 21.55 15.65
CA ASN A 16 41.33 22.97 15.63
C ASN A 16 42.05 23.27 14.32
N SER A 17 41.40 24.01 13.42
CA SER A 17 42.08 24.72 12.33
C SER A 17 41.28 25.98 11.99
N THR A 18 41.85 27.10 12.40
CA THR A 18 41.49 28.47 12.00
C THR A 18 42.09 28.81 10.64
N SER A 19 41.28 29.31 9.70
CA SER A 19 41.72 30.21 8.62
C SER A 19 40.54 31.08 8.12
N PRO A 20 40.79 32.27 7.56
CA PRO A 20 39.90 33.43 7.70
C PRO A 20 38.85 33.60 6.59
N ARG A 21 37.74 34.25 6.98
CA ARG A 21 36.65 34.72 6.11
C ARG A 21 37.12 35.78 5.11
N SER A 22 36.81 35.59 3.82
CA SER A 22 36.79 36.66 2.81
C SER A 22 35.34 37.16 2.61
N ASN A 23 35.19 38.48 2.68
CA ASN A 23 33.97 39.21 2.32
C ASN A 23 33.74 39.15 0.81
N ASP A 24 32.54 38.80 0.36
CA ASP A 24 32.00 39.28 -0.91
C ASP A 24 30.47 39.44 -0.84
N LYS A 25 30.02 40.58 -1.38
CA LYS A 25 28.66 41.12 -1.33
C LYS A 25 27.69 40.40 -2.28
N PRO A 26 26.37 40.43 -2.04
CA PRO A 26 25.40 39.80 -2.93
C PRO A 26 25.09 40.69 -4.14
N LEU A 27 25.13 40.11 -5.34
CA LEU A 27 24.62 40.74 -6.57
C LEU A 27 23.16 40.33 -6.77
N SER A 28 22.27 41.32 -6.69
CA SER A 28 20.86 41.25 -7.07
C SER A 28 20.70 41.27 -8.60
N PHE A 29 19.98 40.31 -9.17
CA PHE A 29 19.54 40.38 -10.57
C PHE A 29 18.06 40.76 -10.63
N SER A 30 17.82 41.96 -11.18
CA SER A 30 16.51 42.50 -11.53
C SER A 30 16.21 42.15 -12.99
N PHE A 31 15.02 41.64 -13.30
CA PHE A 31 14.53 41.48 -14.67
C PHE A 31 13.92 42.80 -15.14
N ASP A 32 14.37 43.31 -16.30
CA ASP A 32 13.72 44.41 -17.01
C ASP A 32 13.31 43.98 -18.43
N HIS A 33 12.10 44.37 -18.82
CA HIS A 33 11.41 44.08 -20.07
C HIS A 33 11.50 45.30 -20.99
N SER A 34 12.30 45.27 -22.07
CA SER A 34 12.10 46.16 -23.23
C SER A 34 12.94 45.85 -24.50
N LYS A 35 12.37 45.04 -25.41
CA LYS A 35 12.42 45.08 -26.91
C LYS A 35 13.83 45.18 -27.64
N PRO A 36 13.93 45.12 -29.00
CA PRO A 36 14.06 43.85 -29.76
C PRO A 36 15.21 43.77 -30.83
N ASN A 37 15.57 42.52 -31.21
CA ASN A 37 16.14 42.02 -32.50
C ASN A 37 17.56 42.48 -32.98
N PRO A 38 18.24 41.82 -33.96
CA PRO A 38 17.78 40.80 -34.94
C PRO A 38 18.70 39.58 -35.26
N SER A 39 18.11 38.68 -36.06
CA SER A 39 18.67 37.84 -37.16
C SER A 39 19.63 36.67 -36.88
N SER A 40 19.16 35.46 -37.16
CA SER A 40 19.68 34.70 -38.32
C SER A 40 18.64 33.71 -38.86
N SER A 41 18.68 33.59 -40.17
CA SER A 41 17.79 32.95 -41.14
C SER A 41 17.68 31.43 -41.05
N PHE A 42 16.48 30.90 -41.28
CA PHE A 42 16.33 29.74 -42.16
C PHE A 42 15.10 29.91 -43.07
N LEU A 43 15.35 29.76 -44.37
CA LEU A 43 14.37 29.74 -45.46
C LEU A 43 13.32 28.63 -45.22
N GLY A 44 12.06 28.73 -45.61
CA GLY A 44 11.42 29.61 -46.57
C GLY A 44 10.37 28.82 -47.34
N SER A 45 9.23 29.47 -47.57
CA SER A 45 8.26 29.24 -48.66
C SER A 45 7.06 28.31 -48.42
N THR A 46 6.02 28.93 -47.87
CA THR A 46 4.69 29.13 -48.46
C THR A 46 4.20 28.17 -49.55
N ARG A 47 2.99 27.62 -49.37
CA ARG A 47 1.93 27.64 -50.41
C ARG A 47 0.52 27.53 -49.81
N LYS A 48 -0.37 28.26 -50.49
CA LYS A 48 -1.77 28.56 -50.20
C LYS A 48 -2.70 27.34 -50.20
N LEU A 49 -3.73 27.47 -49.37
CA LEU A 49 -5.08 26.93 -49.45
C LEU A 49 -5.55 26.54 -50.87
N LEU A 50 -5.93 25.27 -51.04
CA LEU A 50 -6.93 24.83 -52.01
C LEU A 50 -7.84 23.78 -51.36
N ARG A 51 -9.15 24.03 -51.43
CA ARG A 51 -10.23 23.07 -51.15
C ARG A 51 -10.12 21.88 -52.10
N PHE A 52 -10.21 20.67 -51.56
CA PHE A 52 -10.71 19.50 -52.28
C PHE A 52 -11.60 18.66 -51.35
N ASN A 53 -12.86 18.53 -51.74
CA ASN A 53 -13.73 17.44 -51.30
C ASN A 53 -13.38 16.21 -52.13
N ALA A 54 -13.03 15.08 -51.50
CA ALA A 54 -13.35 13.75 -52.01
C ALA A 54 -13.10 12.68 -50.93
N LEU A 55 -14.17 11.92 -50.70
CA LEU A 55 -14.27 10.64 -50.00
C LEU A 55 -13.02 9.74 -50.03
N SER A 56 -12.58 9.31 -48.85
CA SER A 56 -12.00 7.97 -48.65
C SER A 56 -12.32 7.48 -47.24
N LYS A 57 -12.92 6.28 -47.16
CA LYS A 57 -13.29 5.59 -45.92
C LYS A 57 -12.02 5.26 -45.11
N PRO A 58 -11.95 5.53 -43.79
CA PRO A 58 -10.93 4.92 -42.97
C PRO A 58 -11.30 3.44 -42.74
N HIS A 59 -10.35 2.55 -43.05
CA HIS A 59 -10.41 1.15 -42.61
C HIS A 59 -10.54 1.10 -41.09
N ALA A 60 -11.59 0.43 -40.62
CA ALA A 60 -11.80 0.12 -39.23
C ALA A 60 -10.70 -0.83 -38.75
N ALA A 61 -9.85 -0.36 -37.85
CA ALA A 61 -9.06 -1.24 -36.99
C ALA A 61 -10.02 -2.07 -36.12
N PRO A 62 -9.73 -3.34 -35.83
CA PRO A 62 -10.60 -4.17 -35.03
C PRO A 62 -10.65 -3.60 -33.61
N ARG A 63 -11.83 -3.08 -33.22
CA ARG A 63 -12.15 -2.82 -31.82
C ARG A 63 -12.10 -4.16 -31.08
N SER A 64 -10.98 -4.43 -30.40
CA SER A 64 -10.97 -5.45 -29.35
C SER A 64 -12.03 -5.03 -28.34
N SER A 65 -13.02 -5.88 -28.13
CA SER A 65 -14.05 -5.72 -27.12
C SER A 65 -13.43 -5.74 -25.73
N SER A 66 -12.92 -4.60 -25.27
CA SER A 66 -12.67 -4.32 -23.86
C SER A 66 -14.00 -3.98 -23.16
N SER A 67 -15.01 -4.82 -23.38
CA SER A 67 -16.26 -4.80 -22.61
C SER A 67 -15.95 -5.27 -21.20
N SER A 68 -15.39 -4.33 -20.42
CA SER A 68 -15.59 -4.13 -18.99
C SER A 68 -15.72 -5.40 -18.15
N VAL A 69 -14.58 -5.99 -17.80
CA VAL A 69 -14.44 -6.81 -16.59
C VAL A 69 -15.01 -6.07 -15.37
N ALA A 70 -14.85 -4.74 -15.33
CA ALA A 70 -15.45 -3.86 -14.33
C ALA A 70 -17.00 -3.89 -14.31
N ALA A 71 -17.67 -4.13 -15.44
CA ALA A 71 -19.14 -4.21 -15.48
C ALA A 71 -19.66 -5.60 -15.10
N VAL A 72 -18.92 -6.66 -15.44
CA VAL A 72 -19.24 -8.03 -15.00
C VAL A 72 -19.17 -8.17 -13.47
N LEU A 73 -18.28 -7.39 -12.82
CA LEU A 73 -18.16 -7.35 -11.36
C LEU A 73 -19.32 -6.61 -10.67
N LEU A 74 -19.90 -5.58 -11.30
CA LEU A 74 -20.96 -4.78 -10.68
C LEU A 74 -22.34 -5.46 -10.72
N GLU A 75 -22.58 -6.32 -11.71
CA GLU A 75 -23.91 -6.93 -11.95
C GLU A 75 -24.21 -8.16 -11.05
N GLN A 76 -23.21 -8.70 -10.33
CA GLN A 76 -23.38 -9.81 -9.36
C GLN A 76 -23.75 -9.37 -7.93
N THR A 77 -24.03 -8.09 -7.71
CA THR A 77 -24.33 -7.54 -6.39
C THR A 77 -25.78 -7.80 -5.95
N SER A 78 -26.06 -8.99 -5.41
CA SER A 78 -27.26 -9.14 -4.54
C SER A 78 -27.21 -10.24 -3.48
N ASN A 79 -26.07 -10.91 -3.26
CA ASN A 79 -25.93 -11.81 -2.10
C ASN A 79 -24.44 -12.00 -1.75
N LEU A 80 -23.87 -11.03 -1.01
CA LEU A 80 -22.55 -11.18 -0.37
C LEU A 80 -22.69 -12.15 0.82
N LEU A 81 -22.90 -13.43 0.51
CA LEU A 81 -23.08 -14.50 1.48
C LEU A 81 -21.72 -15.01 1.91
N VAL A 82 -21.27 -14.59 3.09
CA VAL A 82 -20.22 -15.29 3.85
C VAL A 82 -20.88 -16.23 4.85
N THR A 83 -20.23 -17.35 5.15
CA THR A 83 -20.68 -18.24 6.23
C THR A 83 -20.55 -17.56 7.59
N LYS A 84 -21.21 -18.10 8.62
CA LYS A 84 -21.08 -17.62 10.00
C LYS A 84 -19.62 -17.63 10.45
N GLU A 85 -18.93 -18.73 10.16
CA GLU A 85 -17.57 -18.99 10.57
C GLU A 85 -16.61 -17.99 9.92
N GLU A 86 -16.78 -17.73 8.62
CA GLU A 86 -16.03 -16.68 7.91
C GLU A 86 -16.34 -15.29 8.46
N GLY A 87 -17.62 -14.98 8.71
CA GLY A 87 -18.02 -13.69 9.28
C GLY A 87 -17.38 -13.45 10.65
N LEU A 88 -17.35 -14.47 11.51
CA LEU A 88 -16.70 -14.39 12.82
C LEU A 88 -15.18 -14.22 12.69
N GLU A 89 -14.52 -14.96 11.79
CA GLU A 89 -13.09 -14.80 11.54
C GLU A 89 -12.73 -13.37 11.11
N LEU A 90 -13.50 -12.80 10.17
CA LEU A 90 -13.29 -11.43 9.71
C LEU A 90 -13.47 -10.42 10.86
N TYR A 91 -14.51 -10.59 11.67
CA TYR A 91 -14.77 -9.72 12.81
C TYR A 91 -13.66 -9.79 13.86
N GLU A 92 -13.29 -11.00 14.28
CA GLU A 92 -12.25 -11.23 15.29
C GLU A 92 -10.91 -10.64 14.85
N ASP A 93 -10.55 -10.76 13.56
CA ASP A 93 -9.32 -10.20 13.03
C ASP A 93 -9.32 -8.66 13.03
N MET A 94 -10.41 -8.03 12.60
CA MET A 94 -10.53 -6.57 12.62
C MET A 94 -10.52 -6.02 14.05
N ILE A 95 -11.22 -6.67 14.98
CA ILE A 95 -11.25 -6.28 16.40
C ILE A 95 -9.89 -6.50 17.05
N LEU A 96 -9.20 -7.60 16.74
CA LEU A 96 -7.83 -7.83 17.20
C LEU A 96 -6.92 -6.71 16.71
N GLY A 97 -6.97 -6.36 15.43
CA GLY A 97 -6.20 -5.26 14.85
C GLY A 97 -6.47 -3.94 15.57
N ARG A 98 -7.74 -3.53 15.70
CA ARG A 98 -8.15 -2.30 16.39
C ARG A 98 -7.66 -2.26 17.84
N ALA A 99 -7.97 -3.30 18.62
CA ALA A 99 -7.61 -3.37 20.03
C ALA A 99 -6.09 -3.42 20.25
N PHE A 100 -5.36 -4.08 19.36
CA PHE A 100 -3.90 -4.10 19.38
C PHE A 100 -3.32 -2.71 19.16
N GLU A 101 -3.77 -2.02 18.12
CA GLU A 101 -3.32 -0.66 17.78
C GLU A 101 -3.64 0.36 18.88
N ASP A 102 -4.83 0.29 19.49
CA ASP A 102 -5.18 1.13 20.63
C ASP A 102 -4.32 0.83 21.86
N LYS A 103 -3.94 -0.44 22.07
CA LYS A 103 -2.98 -0.80 23.11
C LYS A 103 -1.58 -0.26 22.80
N CYS A 104 -1.15 -0.28 21.54
CA CYS A 104 0.11 0.31 21.11
C CYS A 104 0.14 1.81 21.42
N ALA A 105 -0.95 2.53 21.13
CA ALA A 105 -1.10 3.94 21.51
C ALA A 105 -0.93 4.15 23.02
N GLU A 106 -1.65 3.38 23.84
CA GLU A 106 -1.56 3.47 25.30
C GLU A 106 -0.12 3.23 25.80
N MET A 107 0.56 2.21 25.27
CA MET A 107 1.92 1.85 25.68
C MET A 107 2.96 2.87 25.24
N TYR A 108 2.78 3.48 24.06
CA TYR A 108 3.62 4.57 23.58
C TYR A 108 3.51 5.79 24.50
N TYR A 109 2.30 6.24 24.83
CA TYR A 109 2.10 7.37 25.74
C TYR A 109 2.62 7.10 27.16
N ARG A 110 2.73 5.84 27.57
CA ARG A 110 3.39 5.41 28.82
C ARG A 110 4.91 5.28 28.72
N GLY A 111 5.51 5.65 27.58
CA GLY A 111 6.96 5.57 27.35
C GLY A 111 7.49 4.13 27.32
N LYS A 112 6.67 3.16 26.93
CA LYS A 112 7.06 1.73 26.85
C LYS A 112 7.47 1.29 25.45
N MET A 113 7.12 2.05 24.43
CA MET A 113 7.52 1.83 23.04
C MET A 113 8.43 2.97 22.60
N PHE A 114 9.47 2.65 21.84
CA PHE A 114 10.50 3.61 21.41
C PHE A 114 10.52 3.73 19.89
N GLY A 115 10.93 4.90 19.39
CA GLY A 115 10.95 5.20 17.95
C GLY A 115 9.61 5.70 17.42
N PHE A 116 9.45 5.68 16.09
CA PHE A 116 8.23 6.10 15.43
C PHE A 116 7.22 4.96 15.35
N VAL A 117 6.07 5.14 15.99
CA VAL A 117 4.97 4.18 15.97
C VAL A 117 3.89 4.63 14.99
N HIS A 118 3.64 3.82 13.96
CA HIS A 118 2.70 4.12 12.88
C HIS A 118 1.52 3.16 12.96
N LEU A 119 0.41 3.66 13.50
CA LEU A 119 -0.74 2.82 13.78
C LEU A 119 -1.59 2.57 12.53
N TYR A 120 -2.22 1.41 12.44
CA TYR A 120 -3.05 1.00 11.31
C TYR A 120 -4.54 1.35 11.46
N ASN A 121 -4.95 1.99 12.56
CA ASN A 121 -6.35 2.30 12.88
C ASN A 121 -7.14 2.89 11.69
N GLY A 122 -8.25 2.24 11.36
CA GLY A 122 -9.17 2.66 10.29
C GLY A 122 -8.98 1.92 8.97
N GLN A 123 -7.96 1.07 8.85
CA GLN A 123 -7.65 0.32 7.61
C GLN A 123 -7.85 -1.19 7.77
N GLU A 124 -8.41 -1.65 8.90
CA GLU A 124 -8.47 -3.07 9.28
C GLU A 124 -9.24 -3.93 8.26
N ALA A 125 -10.33 -3.39 7.70
CA ALA A 125 -11.10 -4.09 6.67
C ALA A 125 -10.26 -4.44 5.42
N VAL A 126 -9.27 -3.61 5.07
CA VAL A 126 -8.36 -3.85 3.95
C VAL A 126 -7.45 -5.04 4.22
N SER A 127 -6.74 -5.04 5.36
CA SER A 127 -5.84 -6.13 5.72
C SER A 127 -6.60 -7.45 5.87
N THR A 128 -7.72 -7.42 6.59
CA THR A 128 -8.52 -8.61 6.88
C THR A 128 -9.14 -9.20 5.62
N GLY A 129 -9.77 -8.38 4.76
CA GLY A 129 -10.45 -8.85 3.55
C GLY A 129 -9.51 -9.54 2.56
N PHE A 130 -8.25 -9.08 2.47
CA PHE A 130 -7.23 -9.69 1.62
C PHE A 130 -6.52 -10.87 2.29
N ILE A 131 -5.99 -10.69 3.50
CA ILE A 131 -5.06 -11.65 4.10
C ILE A 131 -5.77 -12.93 4.54
N LYS A 132 -7.04 -12.86 4.98
CA LYS A 132 -7.82 -14.06 5.37
C LYS A 132 -8.26 -14.93 4.20
N LEU A 133 -7.99 -14.52 2.97
CA LEU A 133 -8.16 -15.36 1.78
C LEU A 133 -6.87 -16.08 1.36
N LEU A 134 -5.73 -15.74 1.94
CA LEU A 134 -4.44 -16.30 1.57
C LEU A 134 -4.26 -17.73 2.10
N LYS A 135 -3.54 -18.54 1.32
CA LYS A 135 -2.92 -19.75 1.82
C LYS A 135 -1.77 -19.40 2.76
N LYS A 136 -1.33 -20.37 3.56
CA LYS A 136 -0.18 -20.18 4.47
C LYS A 136 1.09 -19.82 3.68
N GLU A 137 1.26 -20.40 2.50
CA GLU A 137 2.43 -20.27 1.63
C GLU A 137 2.48 -18.95 0.85
N ASP A 138 1.35 -18.24 0.73
CA ASP A 138 1.30 -16.95 0.06
C ASP A 138 2.05 -15.88 0.85
N TYR A 139 2.60 -14.91 0.13
CA TYR A 139 3.47 -13.87 0.66
C TYR A 139 2.72 -12.56 0.91
N VAL A 140 3.08 -11.87 2.00
CA VAL A 140 2.65 -10.51 2.29
C VAL A 140 3.87 -9.61 2.38
N VAL A 141 3.85 -8.53 1.62
CA VAL A 141 4.80 -7.42 1.74
C VAL A 141 4.03 -6.18 2.18
N SER A 142 4.51 -5.54 3.25
CA SER A 142 3.81 -4.47 3.93
C SER A 142 4.52 -3.11 3.80
N THR A 143 3.94 -2.10 4.43
CA THR A 143 4.54 -0.78 4.64
C THR A 143 5.15 -0.68 6.04
N TYR A 144 5.43 0.52 6.53
CA TYR A 144 5.74 0.78 7.93
C TYR A 144 4.51 0.73 8.86
N ARG A 145 3.28 0.58 8.33
CA ARG A 145 2.07 0.25 9.12
C ARG A 145 1.75 -1.23 8.96
N ASP A 146 2.59 -2.07 9.54
CA ASP A 146 2.63 -3.52 9.27
C ASP A 146 2.10 -4.39 10.42
N HIS A 147 1.71 -3.81 11.57
CA HIS A 147 1.34 -4.61 12.75
C HIS A 147 0.12 -5.47 12.46
N VAL A 148 -0.96 -4.85 11.97
CA VAL A 148 -2.19 -5.57 11.63
C VAL A 148 -1.97 -6.53 10.47
N HIS A 149 -1.16 -6.19 9.47
CA HIS A 149 -0.79 -7.13 8.41
C HIS A 149 -0.11 -8.39 8.96
N ALA A 150 0.82 -8.25 9.90
CA ALA A 150 1.48 -9.38 10.56
C ALA A 150 0.50 -10.21 11.39
N LEU A 151 -0.38 -9.56 12.16
CA LEU A 151 -1.43 -10.22 12.95
C LEU A 151 -2.39 -11.00 12.06
N SER A 152 -2.91 -10.39 10.99
CA SER A 152 -3.84 -11.02 10.05
C SER A 152 -3.21 -12.25 9.38
N LYS A 153 -1.90 -12.22 9.10
CA LYS A 153 -1.15 -13.36 8.53
C LYS A 153 -0.79 -14.44 9.57
N GLY A 154 -1.13 -14.22 10.84
CA GLY A 154 -1.02 -15.21 11.91
C GLY A 154 0.20 -15.05 12.82
N VAL A 155 1.01 -13.98 12.66
CA VAL A 155 2.12 -13.74 13.59
C VAL A 155 1.54 -13.50 14.98
N PRO A 156 1.99 -14.24 16.03
CA PRO A 156 1.39 -14.14 17.34
C PRO A 156 1.44 -12.71 17.90
N SER A 157 0.32 -12.21 18.41
CA SER A 157 0.21 -10.86 18.97
C SER A 157 1.24 -10.57 20.06
N ARG A 158 1.58 -11.57 20.88
CA ARG A 158 2.66 -11.49 21.86
C ARG A 158 4.02 -11.20 21.24
N ALA A 159 4.32 -11.80 20.09
CA ALA A 159 5.59 -11.59 19.38
C ALA A 159 5.61 -10.19 18.74
N VAL A 160 4.53 -9.77 18.08
CA VAL A 160 4.40 -8.40 17.53
C VAL A 160 4.54 -7.35 18.65
N MET A 161 3.83 -7.52 19.76
CA MET A 161 3.94 -6.61 20.92
C MET A 161 5.33 -6.65 21.55
N SER A 162 5.99 -7.81 21.60
CA SER A 162 7.38 -7.91 22.09
C SER A 162 8.35 -7.15 21.19
N GLU A 163 8.14 -7.18 19.88
CA GLU A 163 8.94 -6.42 18.90
C GLU A 163 8.82 -4.91 19.14
N LEU A 164 7.60 -4.41 19.32
CA LEU A 164 7.33 -2.99 19.62
C LEU A 164 7.94 -2.50 20.94
N PHE A 165 8.15 -3.42 21.89
CA PHE A 165 8.82 -3.15 23.16
C PHE A 165 10.34 -3.32 23.08
N GLY A 166 10.91 -3.64 21.91
CA GLY A 166 12.34 -3.88 21.72
C GLY A 166 12.85 -5.13 22.44
N LYS A 167 12.00 -6.15 22.63
CA LYS A 167 12.37 -7.37 23.35
C LYS A 167 12.91 -8.44 22.41
N ALA A 168 13.86 -9.24 22.90
CA ALA A 168 14.42 -10.38 22.15
C ALA A 168 13.40 -11.45 21.75
N THR A 169 12.23 -11.49 22.40
CA THR A 169 11.09 -12.35 22.06
C THR A 169 10.20 -11.79 20.94
N GLY A 170 10.56 -10.64 20.36
CA GLY A 170 9.90 -10.09 19.18
C GLY A 170 10.12 -10.95 17.94
N CYS A 171 9.24 -10.81 16.93
CA CYS A 171 9.34 -11.56 15.67
C CYS A 171 10.66 -11.28 14.91
N CYS A 172 11.27 -10.12 15.13
CA CYS A 172 12.57 -9.70 14.63
C CYS A 172 13.60 -9.50 15.76
N ARG A 173 13.37 -10.15 16.91
CA ARG A 173 14.22 -10.06 18.11
C ARG A 173 14.35 -8.63 18.68
N GLY A 174 13.34 -7.78 18.47
CA GLY A 174 13.31 -6.41 18.98
C GLY A 174 14.14 -5.41 18.17
N GLN A 175 14.67 -5.81 17.01
CA GLN A 175 15.51 -4.97 16.16
C GLN A 175 14.73 -4.25 15.06
N GLY A 176 13.58 -4.78 14.66
CA GLY A 176 12.73 -4.18 13.63
C GLY A 176 11.86 -3.05 14.16
N GLY A 177 11.45 -3.14 15.42
CA GLY A 177 10.57 -2.15 16.03
C GLY A 177 9.25 -1.99 15.27
N SER A 178 8.70 -0.77 15.25
CA SER A 178 7.35 -0.52 14.72
C SER A 178 7.22 -0.49 13.20
N MET A 179 8.31 -0.52 12.43
CA MET A 179 8.24 -0.31 10.97
C MET A 179 8.83 -1.47 10.15
N HIS A 180 9.30 -2.53 10.81
CA HIS A 180 10.02 -3.62 10.19
C HIS A 180 9.63 -5.00 10.76
N MET A 181 8.33 -5.29 10.77
CA MET A 181 7.78 -6.60 11.12
C MET A 181 8.10 -7.61 10.02
N PHE A 182 8.79 -8.68 10.37
CA PHE A 182 9.17 -9.76 9.48
C PHE A 182 8.88 -11.11 10.14
N SER A 183 8.40 -12.07 9.35
CA SER A 183 8.24 -13.45 9.81
C SER A 183 8.35 -14.44 8.66
N LYS A 184 9.47 -15.17 8.63
CA LYS A 184 9.70 -16.26 7.66
C LYS A 184 8.64 -17.36 7.77
N GLU A 185 8.23 -17.72 8.99
CA GLU A 185 7.26 -18.80 9.23
C GLU A 185 5.88 -18.48 8.63
N HIS A 186 5.49 -17.21 8.66
CA HIS A 186 4.17 -16.75 8.21
C HIS A 186 4.21 -16.14 6.80
N ASN A 187 5.38 -16.14 6.15
CA ASN A 187 5.61 -15.50 4.84
C ASN A 187 5.28 -14.00 4.83
N VAL A 188 5.55 -13.31 5.95
CA VAL A 188 5.54 -11.84 6.03
C VAL A 188 6.96 -11.36 5.71
N LEU A 189 7.14 -10.78 4.53
CA LEU A 189 8.46 -10.44 3.99
C LEU A 189 9.02 -9.11 4.50
N GLY A 190 8.29 -8.40 5.36
CA GLY A 190 8.76 -7.16 5.97
C GLY A 190 7.74 -6.05 5.90
N GLY A 191 7.81 -5.16 6.89
CA GLY A 191 7.52 -3.74 6.71
C GLY A 191 8.77 -2.94 6.36
N PHE A 192 8.53 -1.84 5.68
CA PHE A 192 9.58 -1.00 5.11
C PHE A 192 9.31 0.46 5.44
N ALA A 193 10.34 1.12 6.00
CA ALA A 193 10.28 2.53 6.37
C ALA A 193 10.44 3.46 5.15
N PHE A 194 11.18 3.03 4.11
CA PHE A 194 11.32 3.81 2.90
C PHE A 194 10.13 3.61 1.96
N ILE A 195 9.58 4.72 1.47
CA ILE A 195 8.38 4.72 0.63
C ILE A 195 8.65 4.03 -0.70
N GLY A 196 7.95 2.92 -0.95
CA GLY A 196 8.06 2.12 -2.17
C GLY A 196 9.10 1.00 -2.14
N GLU A 197 9.89 0.89 -1.07
CA GLU A 197 10.95 -0.13 -0.93
C GLU A 197 10.41 -1.57 -0.98
N GLY A 198 9.21 -1.80 -0.43
CA GLY A 198 8.58 -3.12 -0.44
C GLY A 198 8.11 -3.58 -1.84
N ILE A 199 7.85 -2.67 -2.78
CA ILE A 199 7.26 -3.04 -4.08
C ILE A 199 8.21 -3.96 -4.88
N PRO A 200 9.51 -3.64 -5.06
CA PRO A 200 10.46 -4.54 -5.70
C PRO A 200 10.65 -5.89 -4.97
N VAL A 201 10.56 -5.91 -3.64
CA VAL A 201 10.64 -7.15 -2.84
C VAL A 201 9.45 -8.06 -3.18
N ALA A 202 8.25 -7.49 -3.29
CA ALA A 202 7.05 -8.22 -3.69
C ALA A 202 7.16 -8.76 -5.12
N ILE A 203 7.71 -7.97 -6.05
CA ILE A 203 8.00 -8.43 -7.42
C ILE A 203 8.93 -9.65 -7.39
N GLY A 204 9.99 -9.62 -6.59
CA GLY A 204 10.92 -10.75 -6.44
C GLY A 204 10.25 -12.02 -5.92
N ALA A 205 9.36 -11.91 -4.92
CA ALA A 205 8.61 -13.04 -4.38
C ALA A 205 7.64 -13.64 -5.41
N ALA A 206 6.91 -12.80 -6.13
CA ALA A 206 6.00 -13.24 -7.18
C ALA A 206 6.75 -13.86 -8.37
N PHE A 207 7.89 -13.28 -8.76
CA PHE A 207 8.79 -13.84 -9.77
C PHE A 207 9.32 -15.20 -9.35
N SER A 208 9.76 -15.36 -8.09
CA SER A 208 10.23 -16.65 -7.56
C SER A 208 9.15 -17.72 -7.67
N SER A 209 7.90 -17.40 -7.34
CA SER A 209 6.76 -18.33 -7.42
C SER A 209 6.53 -18.79 -8.86
N LYS A 210 6.51 -17.84 -9.82
CA LYS A 210 6.40 -18.16 -11.25
C LYS A 210 7.59 -18.96 -11.77
N TYR A 211 8.81 -18.57 -11.42
CA TYR A 211 10.05 -19.22 -11.86
C TYR A 211 10.13 -20.67 -11.37
N ARG A 212 9.79 -20.92 -10.10
CA ARG A 212 9.70 -22.28 -9.54
C ARG A 212 8.70 -23.13 -10.32
N ARG A 213 7.52 -22.57 -10.61
CA ARG A 213 6.48 -23.26 -11.38
C ARG A 213 6.94 -23.62 -12.79
N GLU A 214 7.46 -22.64 -13.53
CA GLU A 214 7.66 -22.77 -14.98
C GLU A 214 9.06 -23.21 -15.36
N ALA A 215 10.10 -22.67 -14.72
CA ALA A 215 11.48 -22.98 -15.05
C ALA A 215 12.02 -24.18 -14.28
N LEU A 216 11.57 -24.38 -13.04
CA LEU A 216 11.99 -25.51 -12.20
C LEU A 216 10.98 -26.66 -12.14
N ASN A 217 9.88 -26.57 -12.91
CA ASN A 217 8.82 -27.59 -13.00
C ASN A 217 8.20 -28.00 -11.65
N GLN A 218 8.07 -27.05 -10.72
CA GLN A 218 7.41 -27.26 -9.42
C GLN A 218 5.93 -26.87 -9.54
N ALA A 219 5.08 -27.81 -9.98
CA ALA A 219 3.68 -27.52 -10.29
C ALA A 219 2.87 -26.96 -9.10
N ASP A 220 3.30 -27.27 -7.87
CA ASP A 220 2.73 -26.80 -6.61
C ASP A 220 3.22 -25.40 -6.19
N ALA A 221 4.16 -24.79 -6.92
CA ALA A 221 4.55 -23.40 -6.71
C ALA A 221 3.44 -22.45 -7.23
N ASP A 222 2.38 -22.32 -6.45
CA ASP A 222 1.21 -21.49 -6.75
C ASP A 222 1.02 -20.29 -5.86
N GLN A 223 2.06 -19.89 -5.14
CA GLN A 223 2.01 -18.79 -4.19
C GLN A 223 1.67 -17.48 -4.90
N VAL A 224 0.77 -16.73 -4.28
CA VAL A 224 0.41 -15.34 -4.64
C VAL A 224 1.12 -14.40 -3.68
N THR A 225 1.53 -13.24 -4.18
CA THR A 225 2.09 -12.17 -3.34
C THR A 225 1.11 -11.01 -3.25
N LEU A 226 0.82 -10.54 -2.03
CA LEU A 226 0.16 -9.26 -1.80
C LEU A 226 1.22 -8.19 -1.51
N ALA A 227 1.13 -7.06 -2.21
CA ALA A 227 1.97 -5.89 -1.98
C ALA A 227 1.12 -4.73 -1.50
N PHE A 228 1.17 -4.42 -0.20
CA PHE A 228 0.44 -3.30 0.40
C PHE A 228 1.27 -2.02 0.36
N PHE A 229 0.65 -0.90 -0.04
CA PHE A 229 1.26 0.43 0.04
C PHE A 229 0.24 1.56 0.03
N GLY A 230 0.58 2.69 0.65
CA GLY A 230 -0.32 3.85 0.71
C GLY A 230 -0.34 4.68 -0.59
N ASP A 231 -1.36 5.53 -0.72
CA ASP A 231 -1.59 6.45 -1.86
C ASP A 231 -0.38 7.31 -2.22
N GLY A 232 0.33 7.84 -1.22
CA GLY A 232 1.54 8.64 -1.44
C GLY A 232 2.65 7.88 -2.19
N THR A 233 2.72 6.56 -2.04
CA THR A 233 3.71 5.70 -2.71
C THR A 233 3.52 5.67 -4.23
N CYS A 234 2.28 5.83 -4.71
CA CYS A 234 1.93 5.75 -6.13
C CYS A 234 2.48 6.90 -6.98
N ASN A 235 3.16 7.87 -6.36
CA ASN A 235 3.89 8.94 -7.03
C ASN A 235 5.39 8.64 -7.22
N ASN A 236 5.90 7.53 -6.65
CA ASN A 236 7.29 7.09 -6.82
C ASN A 236 7.45 6.38 -8.19
N GLY A 237 8.57 6.61 -8.89
CA GLY A 237 8.90 5.92 -10.15
C GLY A 237 8.94 4.39 -10.01
N GLN A 238 9.40 3.88 -8.86
CA GLN A 238 9.47 2.45 -8.58
C GLN A 238 8.11 1.75 -8.69
N PHE A 239 7.01 2.45 -8.36
CA PHE A 239 5.65 1.93 -8.52
C PHE A 239 5.37 1.61 -10.00
N TYR A 240 5.61 2.55 -10.91
CA TYR A 240 5.35 2.38 -12.34
C TYR A 240 6.27 1.32 -12.97
N GLU A 241 7.54 1.31 -12.60
CA GLU A 241 8.50 0.29 -13.06
C GLU A 241 8.04 -1.12 -12.66
N CYS A 242 7.59 -1.30 -11.42
CA CYS A 242 7.12 -2.59 -10.91
C CYS A 242 5.79 -3.02 -11.54
N LEU A 243 4.85 -2.09 -11.79
CA LEU A 243 3.62 -2.40 -12.53
C LEU A 243 3.94 -2.94 -13.92
N ASN A 244 4.83 -2.27 -14.65
CA ASN A 244 5.26 -2.71 -15.99
C ASN A 244 5.86 -4.11 -15.95
N MET A 245 6.78 -4.36 -15.02
CA MET A 245 7.46 -5.66 -14.89
C MET A 245 6.49 -6.78 -14.52
N ALA A 246 5.58 -6.53 -13.57
CA ALA A 246 4.56 -7.50 -13.18
C ALA A 246 3.62 -7.87 -14.33
N ALA A 247 3.20 -6.88 -15.13
CA ALA A 247 2.36 -7.11 -16.31
C ALA A 247 3.11 -7.89 -17.38
N LEU A 248 4.34 -7.45 -17.73
CA LEU A 248 5.19 -8.08 -18.75
C LEU A 248 5.40 -9.58 -18.47
N TRP A 249 5.66 -9.93 -17.21
CA TRP A 249 5.94 -11.31 -16.82
C TRP A 249 4.71 -12.07 -16.33
N LYS A 250 3.52 -11.45 -16.33
CA LYS A 250 2.28 -12.02 -15.78
C LYS A 250 2.48 -12.60 -14.38
N LEU A 251 3.08 -11.82 -13.49
CA LEU A 251 3.42 -12.28 -12.13
C LEU A 251 2.16 -12.54 -11.29
N PRO A 252 2.18 -13.54 -10.38
CA PRO A 252 1.09 -13.83 -9.45
C PRO A 252 1.12 -12.84 -8.26
N ILE A 253 0.82 -11.57 -8.52
CA ILE A 253 0.86 -10.49 -7.53
C ILE A 253 -0.41 -9.64 -7.56
N VAL A 254 -0.87 -9.24 -6.38
CA VAL A 254 -1.90 -8.20 -6.24
C VAL A 254 -1.29 -6.98 -5.57
N PHE A 255 -1.39 -5.84 -6.23
CA PHE A 255 -0.99 -4.55 -5.69
C PHE A 255 -2.17 -3.95 -4.95
N VAL A 256 -2.07 -3.83 -3.62
CA VAL A 256 -3.14 -3.32 -2.76
C VAL A 256 -2.76 -1.91 -2.31
N VAL A 257 -3.44 -0.92 -2.87
CA VAL A 257 -3.27 0.48 -2.50
C VAL A 257 -4.21 0.83 -1.37
N GLU A 258 -3.65 1.15 -0.22
CA GLU A 258 -4.39 1.65 0.94
C GLU A 258 -4.51 3.17 0.85
N ASN A 259 -5.51 3.63 0.10
CA ASN A 259 -5.73 5.06 -0.06
C ASN A 259 -6.45 5.62 1.16
N ASN A 260 -5.68 6.00 2.17
CA ASN A 260 -6.20 6.60 3.41
C ASN A 260 -6.34 8.13 3.33
N LEU A 261 -6.22 8.68 2.12
CA LEU A 261 -6.34 10.08 1.72
C LEU A 261 -5.18 11.00 2.13
N TRP A 262 -4.13 10.48 2.78
CA TRP A 262 -3.07 11.31 3.37
C TRP A 262 -1.67 10.67 3.39
N ALA A 263 -0.71 11.33 2.75
CA ALA A 263 0.72 11.07 2.91
C ALA A 263 1.33 12.08 3.89
N ILE A 264 1.44 11.70 5.17
CA ILE A 264 1.79 12.62 6.28
C ILE A 264 0.77 13.77 6.37
N GLY A 265 1.10 14.95 5.85
CA GLY A 265 0.25 16.13 5.74
C GLY A 265 -0.19 16.47 4.30
N MET A 266 0.23 15.67 3.33
CA MET A 266 -0.09 15.86 1.91
C MET A 266 -1.41 15.15 1.59
N SER A 267 -2.48 15.92 1.32
CA SER A 267 -3.77 15.37 0.92
C SER A 267 -3.72 14.71 -0.46
N HIS A 268 -4.28 13.50 -0.57
CA HIS A 268 -4.35 12.71 -1.81
C HIS A 268 -4.92 13.50 -3.01
N LEU A 269 -5.99 14.26 -2.80
CA LEU A 269 -6.67 15.01 -3.86
C LEU A 269 -5.80 16.12 -4.50
N ARG A 270 -4.69 16.49 -3.87
CA ARG A 270 -3.70 17.47 -4.38
C ARG A 270 -2.30 16.87 -4.52
N ALA A 271 -2.16 15.55 -4.47
CA ALA A 271 -0.87 14.85 -4.53
C ALA A 271 -0.49 14.38 -5.95
N THR A 272 -1.43 14.32 -6.88
CA THR A 272 -1.23 13.75 -8.22
C THR A 272 -2.17 14.38 -9.24
N SER A 273 -1.88 14.23 -10.54
CA SER A 273 -2.68 14.81 -11.62
C SER A 273 -4.01 14.10 -11.86
N ASP A 274 -4.08 12.80 -11.54
CA ASP A 274 -5.33 12.02 -11.51
C ASP A 274 -5.39 11.25 -10.18
N PRO A 275 -6.27 11.64 -9.25
CA PRO A 275 -6.37 11.03 -7.93
C PRO A 275 -6.96 9.62 -7.98
N GLN A 276 -7.49 9.14 -9.10
CA GLN A 276 -8.03 7.78 -9.19
C GLN A 276 -6.89 6.80 -9.51
N ILE A 277 -6.21 6.31 -8.47
CA ILE A 277 -4.99 5.49 -8.58
C ILE A 277 -5.28 4.19 -9.34
N TRP A 278 -6.44 3.57 -9.14
CA TRP A 278 -6.83 2.35 -9.85
C TRP A 278 -6.75 2.47 -11.37
N LYS A 279 -6.96 3.67 -11.94
CA LYS A 279 -6.85 3.91 -13.39
C LYS A 279 -5.42 3.79 -13.93
N LYS A 280 -4.40 3.80 -13.07
CA LYS A 280 -3.01 3.61 -13.48
C LYS A 280 -2.71 2.17 -13.91
N GLY A 281 -3.48 1.18 -13.43
CA GLY A 281 -3.34 -0.22 -13.82
C GLY A 281 -3.57 -0.47 -15.31
N PRO A 282 -4.71 -0.05 -15.89
CA PRO A 282 -5.02 -0.23 -17.30
C PRO A 282 -3.97 0.30 -18.28
N ALA A 283 -3.18 1.31 -17.91
CA ALA A 283 -2.08 1.81 -18.72
C ALA A 283 -0.98 0.77 -18.99
N PHE A 284 -0.87 -0.25 -18.13
CA PHE A 284 0.06 -1.39 -18.26
C PHE A 284 -0.62 -2.68 -18.74
N GLY A 285 -1.91 -2.62 -19.11
CA GLY A 285 -2.68 -3.79 -19.52
C GLY A 285 -3.09 -4.72 -18.37
N MET A 286 -3.06 -4.23 -17.12
CA MET A 286 -3.58 -4.95 -15.95
C MET A 286 -4.91 -4.36 -15.46
N PRO A 287 -5.81 -5.14 -14.85
CA PRO A 287 -7.03 -4.60 -14.24
C PRO A 287 -6.71 -3.62 -13.11
N GLY A 288 -7.47 -2.53 -13.07
CA GLY A 288 -7.51 -1.57 -11.97
C GLY A 288 -8.90 -1.57 -11.35
N ILE A 289 -9.00 -1.77 -10.04
CA ILE A 289 -10.27 -1.87 -9.30
C ILE A 289 -10.28 -0.83 -8.18
N HIS A 290 -11.37 -0.10 -8.03
CA HIS A 290 -11.64 0.75 -6.86
C HIS A 290 -12.63 0.03 -5.96
N VAL A 291 -12.39 0.07 -4.66
CA VAL A 291 -13.27 -0.52 -3.66
C VAL A 291 -13.36 0.37 -2.44
N ASP A 292 -14.54 0.39 -1.82
CA ASP A 292 -14.73 0.93 -0.48
C ASP A 292 -13.94 0.08 0.51
N GLY A 293 -12.76 0.57 0.90
CA GLY A 293 -11.82 -0.10 1.79
C GLY A 293 -12.30 -0.18 3.23
N MET A 294 -13.42 0.47 3.56
CA MET A 294 -14.06 0.36 4.88
C MET A 294 -15.10 -0.76 4.95
N ASP A 295 -15.46 -1.36 3.81
CA ASP A 295 -16.42 -2.47 3.71
C ASP A 295 -15.70 -3.79 3.47
N VAL A 296 -15.44 -4.54 4.56
CA VAL A 296 -14.69 -5.80 4.52
C VAL A 296 -15.25 -6.83 3.53
N LEU A 297 -16.57 -6.86 3.31
CA LEU A 297 -17.18 -7.82 2.39
C LEU A 297 -16.89 -7.46 0.92
N LYS A 298 -16.93 -6.16 0.58
CA LYS A 298 -16.55 -5.69 -0.76
C LYS A 298 -15.05 -5.87 -0.99
N VAL A 299 -14.22 -5.57 0.01
CA VAL A 299 -12.78 -5.83 -0.06
C VAL A 299 -12.52 -7.32 -0.29
N ARG A 300 -13.18 -8.20 0.47
CA ARG A 300 -13.03 -9.66 0.35
C ARG A 300 -13.45 -10.17 -1.03
N GLU A 301 -14.55 -9.67 -1.58
CA GLU A 301 -15.02 -10.03 -2.93
C GLU A 301 -13.96 -9.68 -3.99
N VAL A 302 -13.46 -8.44 -3.97
CA VAL A 302 -12.40 -7.99 -4.90
C VAL A 302 -11.12 -8.79 -4.69
N ALA A 303 -10.74 -9.06 -3.45
CA ALA A 303 -9.57 -9.85 -3.11
C ALA A 303 -9.69 -11.29 -3.62
N GLN A 304 -10.87 -11.92 -3.52
CA GLN A 304 -11.10 -13.30 -3.98
C GLN A 304 -10.82 -13.44 -5.47
N GLU A 305 -11.34 -12.53 -6.30
CA GLU A 305 -11.06 -12.57 -7.73
C GLU A 305 -9.61 -12.14 -8.04
N ALA A 306 -9.07 -11.10 -7.41
CA ALA A 306 -7.70 -10.66 -7.67
C ALA A 306 -6.66 -11.74 -7.33
N ILE A 307 -6.82 -12.42 -6.18
CA ILE A 307 -5.98 -13.54 -5.75
C ILE A 307 -6.19 -14.74 -6.67
N GLY A 308 -7.45 -15.05 -7.01
CA GLY A 308 -7.78 -16.13 -7.96
C GLY A 308 -7.11 -15.93 -9.31
N ARG A 309 -7.24 -14.74 -9.90
CA ARG A 309 -6.62 -14.32 -11.16
C ARG A 309 -5.10 -14.48 -11.12
N ALA A 310 -4.46 -13.97 -10.07
CA ALA A 310 -3.02 -14.09 -9.89
C ALA A 310 -2.59 -15.57 -9.84
N ARG A 311 -3.32 -16.41 -9.08
CA ARG A 311 -3.01 -17.84 -8.92
C ARG A 311 -3.17 -18.64 -10.21
N ARG A 312 -4.20 -18.32 -11.01
CA ARG A 312 -4.47 -18.88 -12.35
C ARG A 312 -3.44 -18.44 -13.41
N GLY A 313 -2.51 -17.53 -13.07
CA GLY A 313 -1.45 -17.08 -13.98
C GLY A 313 -1.92 -16.06 -15.00
N GLU A 314 -3.06 -15.41 -14.76
CA GLU A 314 -3.63 -14.38 -15.64
C GLU A 314 -2.99 -13.00 -15.44
N GLY A 315 -1.99 -12.91 -14.55
CA GLY A 315 -1.20 -11.72 -14.29
C GLY A 315 -1.71 -10.88 -13.12
N PRO A 316 -1.12 -9.68 -12.93
CA PRO A 316 -1.35 -8.86 -11.75
C PRO A 316 -2.69 -8.13 -11.78
N THR A 317 -3.09 -7.63 -10.60
CA THR A 317 -4.23 -6.72 -10.41
C THR A 317 -3.80 -5.54 -9.53
N LEU A 318 -4.23 -4.33 -9.88
CA LEU A 318 -4.11 -3.15 -9.02
C LEU A 318 -5.47 -2.87 -8.36
N VAL A 319 -5.50 -2.88 -7.02
CA VAL A 319 -6.72 -2.60 -6.25
C VAL A 319 -6.49 -1.37 -5.38
N GLU A 320 -7.27 -0.32 -5.60
CA GLU A 320 -7.34 0.86 -4.74
C GLU A 320 -8.45 0.70 -3.71
N CYS A 321 -8.07 0.48 -2.46
CA CYS A 321 -8.96 0.45 -1.31
C CYS A 321 -9.02 1.85 -0.72
N GLU A 322 -10.12 2.57 -0.96
CA GLU A 322 -10.34 3.88 -0.36
C GLU A 322 -10.75 3.71 1.09
N THR A 323 -9.95 4.24 2.01
CA THR A 323 -10.07 4.06 3.45
C THR A 323 -9.75 5.39 4.15
N TYR A 324 -9.53 5.38 5.46
CA TYR A 324 -9.18 6.58 6.19
C TYR A 324 -8.29 6.30 7.39
N ARG A 325 -7.25 7.13 7.55
CA ARG A 325 -6.31 7.05 8.66
C ARG A 325 -6.93 7.72 9.88
N PHE A 326 -7.25 6.98 10.95
CA PHE A 326 -7.98 7.58 12.09
C PHE A 326 -7.08 8.44 12.98
N ARG A 327 -5.79 8.11 13.08
CA ARG A 327 -4.82 8.85 13.90
C ARG A 327 -3.84 9.63 13.01
N GLY A 328 -3.05 10.50 13.64
CA GLY A 328 -1.92 11.17 12.99
C GLY A 328 -0.99 10.20 12.25
N HIS A 329 -0.10 10.73 11.42
CA HIS A 329 0.78 9.88 10.62
C HIS A 329 1.56 8.88 11.48
N SER A 330 2.13 9.37 12.57
CA SER A 330 2.68 8.56 13.64
C SER A 330 2.14 9.07 14.97
N LEU A 331 2.38 8.36 16.06
CA LEU A 331 2.04 8.86 17.40
C LEU A 331 2.81 10.12 17.82
N ALA A 332 3.85 10.52 17.07
CA ALA A 332 4.56 11.78 17.24
C ALA A 332 4.00 12.93 16.37
N ASP A 333 3.06 12.64 15.45
CA ASP A 333 2.42 13.64 14.60
C ASP A 333 1.19 14.24 15.32
N PRO A 334 1.17 15.56 15.62
CA PRO A 334 0.05 16.20 16.30
C PRO A 334 -1.19 16.33 15.43
N ASP A 335 -1.10 16.01 14.13
CA ASP A 335 -2.23 15.89 13.22
C ASP A 335 -2.99 17.19 12.91
N GLU A 336 -2.32 18.33 13.08
CA GLU A 336 -2.88 19.69 12.98
C GLU A 336 -3.41 20.06 11.58
N LEU A 337 -3.10 19.26 10.56
CA LEU A 337 -3.44 19.53 9.16
C LEU A 337 -4.78 18.93 8.73
N ARG A 338 -5.48 18.21 9.63
CA ARG A 338 -6.75 17.54 9.34
C ARG A 338 -7.89 18.13 10.18
N ASP A 339 -9.07 18.22 9.57
CA ASP A 339 -10.29 18.65 10.25
C ASP A 339 -10.77 17.55 11.23
N PRO A 340 -10.79 17.82 12.56
CA PRO A 340 -11.17 16.83 13.56
C PRO A 340 -12.58 16.26 13.35
N GLY A 341 -13.55 17.09 12.92
CA GLY A 341 -14.96 16.67 12.79
C GLY A 341 -15.16 15.57 11.75
N ARG A 342 -14.33 15.55 10.70
CA ARG A 342 -14.39 14.56 9.62
C ARG A 342 -13.83 13.19 10.02
N VAL A 343 -13.00 13.13 11.06
CA VAL A 343 -12.40 11.88 11.55
C VAL A 343 -13.45 11.10 12.34
N ASP A 344 -14.19 11.77 13.23
CA ASP A 344 -15.17 11.14 14.11
C ASP A 344 -16.33 10.49 13.33
N GLU A 345 -16.86 11.17 12.31
CA GLU A 345 -17.91 10.62 11.43
C GLU A 345 -17.48 9.30 10.76
N LYS A 346 -16.23 9.23 10.30
CA LYS A 346 -15.68 8.04 9.63
C LYS A 346 -15.38 6.90 10.59
N ILE A 347 -14.88 7.21 11.79
CA ILE A 347 -14.69 6.21 12.85
C ILE A 347 -16.01 5.55 13.18
N ILE A 348 -17.06 6.37 13.40
CA ILE A 348 -18.41 5.91 13.68
C ILE A 348 -18.94 5.08 12.51
N ALA A 349 -18.75 5.52 11.26
CA ALA A 349 -19.22 4.78 10.09
C ALA A 349 -18.61 3.37 9.98
N VAL A 350 -17.30 3.21 10.25
CA VAL A 350 -16.64 1.89 10.15
C VAL A 350 -16.99 0.97 11.31
N ILE A 351 -17.03 1.51 12.53
CA ILE A 351 -17.47 0.73 13.70
C ILE A 351 -18.92 0.29 13.49
N ASN A 352 -19.81 1.22 13.11
CA ASN A 352 -21.21 0.89 12.85
C ASN A 352 -21.37 -0.06 11.67
N LEU A 353 -20.57 0.04 10.60
CA LEU A 353 -20.65 -0.88 9.46
C LEU A 353 -20.17 -2.29 9.86
N ALA A 354 -19.07 -2.39 10.61
CA ALA A 354 -18.56 -3.66 11.10
C ALA A 354 -19.53 -4.30 12.12
N GLU A 355 -20.02 -3.53 13.09
CA GLU A 355 -20.99 -3.98 14.08
C GLU A 355 -22.35 -4.30 13.44
N SER A 356 -22.89 -3.44 12.59
CA SER A 356 -24.17 -3.67 11.90
C SER A 356 -24.11 -4.89 11.01
N LYS A 357 -23.03 -5.09 10.23
CA LYS A 357 -22.91 -6.30 9.41
C LYS A 357 -22.67 -7.56 10.23
N CYS A 358 -21.99 -7.47 11.38
CA CYS A 358 -21.85 -8.61 12.30
C CYS A 358 -23.14 -8.91 13.07
N LEU A 359 -23.93 -7.90 13.42
CA LEU A 359 -25.24 -8.02 14.06
C LEU A 359 -26.30 -8.50 13.07
N ASP A 360 -26.33 -7.99 11.84
CA ASP A 360 -27.17 -8.45 10.74
C ASP A 360 -26.80 -9.89 10.35
N LEU A 361 -25.50 -10.26 10.39
CA LEU A 361 -25.10 -11.68 10.33
C LEU A 361 -25.62 -12.48 11.52
N LYS A 362 -25.41 -12.00 12.76
CA LYS A 362 -25.85 -12.68 13.97
C LYS A 362 -27.37 -12.92 13.97
N GLU A 363 -28.16 -11.94 13.56
CA GLU A 363 -29.62 -12.03 13.43
C GLU A 363 -30.03 -12.96 12.28
N ARG A 364 -29.43 -12.85 11.09
CA ARG A 364 -29.72 -13.76 9.95
C ARG A 364 -29.31 -15.20 10.21
N ILE A 365 -28.30 -15.43 11.04
CA ILE A 365 -27.81 -16.76 11.39
C ILE A 365 -28.66 -17.37 12.51
N LEU A 366 -29.15 -16.57 13.46
CA LEU A 366 -30.07 -17.05 14.50
C LEU A 366 -31.45 -17.41 13.94
N VAL A 367 -31.90 -16.75 12.87
CA VAL A 367 -33.18 -17.05 12.20
C VAL A 367 -33.11 -18.31 11.32
N ASN A 368 -31.92 -18.72 10.86
CA ASN A 368 -31.73 -19.92 10.03
C ASN A 368 -31.29 -21.17 10.83
N ALA A 369 -31.36 -21.11 12.17
CA ALA A 369 -30.95 -22.18 13.07
C ALA A 369 -32.11 -22.93 13.75
N GLU A 370 -33.36 -22.73 13.30
CA GLU A 370 -34.56 -23.47 13.74
C GLU A 370 -35.00 -24.56 12.76
#